data_AF-A0A542XSL6-F1
#
_entry.id   AF-A0A542XSL6-F1
#
_cell.length_a   1.000
_cell.length_b   1.000
_cell.length_c   1.000
_cell.angle_alpha   90.00
_cell.angle_beta   90.00
_cell.angle_gamma   90.00
#
_symmetry.space_group_name_H-M   'P 1'
#
loop_
_entity.id
_entity.type
_entity.pdbx_description
1 polymer ?
#
loop_
_entity_poly.entity_id
_entity_poly.type
_entity_poly.pdbx_seq_one_letter_code
_entity_poly.pdbx_strand_id
1 'polypeptide(L)'
;MNSDLHAPRITHPTARIVTGRIVRLLEGYPREVRVGQPVLVAVLMAAGVAGLLVALLQTIASAGSGRGRRTFKDLKKGPEYLVTPIRLRDSAGRLCEVELHGHLPQSALHPADHVQLTLRRQDDPELPPKIERIVNLTTGQLLTPRTATLWSHLGPPLLLQASLGVLLLVGVAACTAVT
;
A
#
# COMPACT_ATOMS: atom_id res chain seq x y z
N MET A 1 -41.28 4.64 27.13
CA MET A 1 -40.32 5.66 26.65
C MET A 1 -39.21 4.93 25.92
N ASN A 2 -39.32 4.84 24.59
CA ASN A 2 -38.28 4.27 23.74
C ASN A 2 -37.17 5.32 23.59
N SER A 3 -36.12 5.19 24.38
CA SER A 3 -34.87 5.91 24.13
C SER A 3 -34.22 5.27 22.91
N ASP A 4 -34.66 5.70 21.72
CA ASP A 4 -34.01 5.39 20.46
C ASP A 4 -32.57 5.90 20.55
N LEU A 5 -31.66 5.01 20.93
CA LEU A 5 -30.21 5.18 20.79
C LEU A 5 -29.95 5.45 19.30
N HIS A 6 -30.01 6.73 18.92
CA HIS A 6 -29.59 7.23 17.62
C HIS A 6 -28.08 7.02 17.56
N ALA A 7 -27.68 5.79 17.22
CA ALA A 7 -26.31 5.51 16.81
C ALA A 7 -26.02 6.53 15.69
N PRO A 8 -25.03 7.43 15.88
CA PRO A 8 -24.77 8.47 14.90
C PRO A 8 -24.45 7.78 13.57
N ARG A 9 -25.31 8.02 12.58
CA ARG A 9 -25.17 7.41 11.25
C ARG A 9 -23.84 7.87 10.67
N ILE A 10 -22.92 6.94 10.53
CA ILE A 10 -21.62 7.19 9.93
C ILE A 10 -21.85 7.37 8.43
N THR A 11 -21.34 8.47 7.90
CA THR A 11 -21.50 8.81 6.48
C THR A 11 -20.16 8.81 5.78
N HIS A 12 -20.15 8.43 4.50
CA HIS A 12 -18.96 8.53 3.66
C HIS A 12 -19.04 9.85 2.88
N PRO A 13 -18.10 10.78 3.11
CA PRO A 13 -18.14 12.05 2.41
C PRO A 13 -17.87 11.85 0.92
N THR A 14 -18.75 12.41 0.07
CA THR A 14 -18.60 12.36 -1.38
C THR A 14 -17.77 13.51 -1.94
N ALA A 15 -17.53 14.55 -1.14
CA ALA A 15 -16.76 15.73 -1.49
C ALA A 15 -15.25 15.46 -1.51
N ARG A 16 -14.54 16.13 -2.42
CA ARG A 16 -13.08 16.01 -2.53
C ARG A 16 -12.33 16.71 -1.41
N ILE A 17 -12.88 17.81 -0.89
CA ILE A 17 -12.28 18.55 0.23
C ILE A 17 -13.30 18.51 1.36
N VAL A 18 -12.86 18.07 2.53
CA VAL A 18 -13.69 18.00 3.73
C VAL A 18 -12.95 18.67 4.87
N THR A 19 -13.59 19.65 5.49
CA THR A 19 -13.08 20.30 6.70
C THR A 19 -13.91 19.81 7.88
N GLY A 20 -13.24 19.48 8.97
CA GLY A 20 -13.90 18.99 10.16
C GLY A 20 -12.97 18.85 11.34
N ARG A 21 -13.53 18.33 12.43
CA ARG A 21 -12.80 18.05 13.67
C ARG A 21 -12.60 16.56 13.83
N ILE A 22 -11.38 16.13 14.16
CA ILE A 22 -11.10 14.72 14.44
C ILE A 22 -11.85 14.32 15.71
N VAL A 23 -12.65 13.27 15.61
CA VAL A 23 -13.34 12.67 16.76
C VAL A 23 -12.47 11.59 17.37
N ARG A 24 -12.01 10.64 16.53
CA ARG A 24 -11.13 9.56 16.95
C ARG A 24 -10.39 8.94 15.77
N LEU A 25 -9.22 8.40 16.06
CA LEU A 25 -8.51 7.48 15.19
C LEU A 25 -8.83 6.06 15.68
N LEU A 26 -9.26 5.17 14.78
CA LEU A 26 -9.54 3.79 15.10
C LEU A 26 -8.27 2.94 14.95
N GLU A 27 -8.32 1.72 15.48
CA GLU A 27 -7.24 0.75 15.29
C GLU A 27 -7.04 0.46 13.80
N GLY A 28 -5.78 0.52 13.36
CA GLY A 28 -5.43 0.27 11.97
C GLY A 28 -5.52 -1.23 11.67
N TYR A 29 -6.10 -1.57 10.52
CA TYR A 29 -6.16 -2.94 10.05
C TYR A 29 -5.28 -3.12 8.80
N PRO A 30 -4.66 -4.29 8.61
CA PRO A 30 -3.92 -4.58 7.39
C PRO A 30 -4.89 -4.78 6.23
N ARG A 31 -4.64 -4.12 5.09
CA ARG A 31 -5.33 -4.37 3.83
C ARG A 31 -4.33 -4.78 2.77
N GLU A 32 -4.65 -5.84 2.04
CA GLU A 32 -3.81 -6.33 0.95
C GLU A 32 -3.96 -5.40 -0.28
N VAL A 33 -2.84 -4.93 -0.85
CA VAL A 33 -2.85 -4.40 -2.21
C VAL A 33 -3.13 -5.56 -3.15
N ARG A 34 -4.21 -5.48 -3.93
CA ARG A 34 -4.43 -6.41 -5.05
C ARG A 34 -3.34 -6.18 -6.09
N VAL A 35 -2.23 -6.90 -5.97
CA VAL A 35 -1.24 -6.99 -7.05
C VAL A 35 -1.89 -7.85 -8.12
N GLY A 36 -2.11 -7.28 -9.31
CA GLY A 36 -2.63 -8.04 -10.43
C GLY A 36 -1.79 -9.29 -10.63
N GLN A 37 -2.43 -10.46 -10.50
CA GLN A 37 -1.84 -11.77 -10.72
C GLN A 37 -0.91 -11.86 -11.95
N PRO A 38 -1.20 -11.24 -13.13
CA PRO A 38 -0.27 -11.27 -14.26
C PRO A 38 1.08 -10.58 -13.99
N VAL A 39 1.10 -9.49 -13.22
CA VAL A 39 2.34 -8.77 -12.89
C VAL A 39 3.21 -9.60 -11.96
N LEU A 40 2.59 -10.25 -10.96
CA LEU A 40 3.29 -11.13 -10.03
C LEU A 40 3.89 -12.34 -10.77
N VAL A 41 3.12 -12.95 -11.69
CA VAL A 41 3.60 -14.06 -12.53
C VAL A 41 4.77 -13.61 -13.41
N ALA A 42 4.69 -12.45 -14.05
CA ALA A 42 5.77 -11.93 -14.90
C ALA A 42 7.08 -11.71 -14.10
N VAL A 43 6.98 -11.09 -12.91
CA VAL A 43 8.15 -10.85 -12.04
C VAL A 43 8.74 -12.16 -11.52
N LEU A 44 7.90 -13.11 -11.11
CA LEU A 44 8.35 -14.42 -10.62
C LEU A 44 9.01 -15.24 -11.73
N MET A 45 8.47 -15.22 -12.94
CA MET A 45 9.07 -15.90 -14.09
C MET A 45 10.43 -15.29 -14.43
N ALA A 46 10.52 -13.96 -14.52
CA ALA A 46 11.78 -13.27 -14.78
C ALA A 46 12.84 -13.53 -13.69
N ALA A 47 12.44 -13.47 -12.41
CA ALA A 47 13.33 -13.78 -11.30
C ALA A 47 13.74 -15.26 -11.26
N GLY A 48 12.84 -16.17 -11.67
CA GLY A 48 13.11 -17.60 -11.78
C GLY A 48 14.22 -17.92 -12.78
N VAL A 49 14.20 -17.28 -13.95
CA VAL A 49 15.24 -17.42 -14.98
C VAL A 49 16.61 -16.96 -14.46
N ALA A 50 16.68 -15.80 -13.80
CA ALA A 50 17.92 -15.31 -13.20
C ALA A 50 18.43 -16.21 -12.06
N GLY A 51 17.51 -16.74 -11.24
CA GLY A 51 17.84 -17.65 -10.14
C GLY A 51 18.42 -18.99 -10.64
N LEU A 52 17.91 -19.50 -11.75
CA LEU A 52 18.41 -20.71 -12.40
C LEU A 52 19.83 -20.53 -12.94
N LEU A 53 20.12 -19.34 -13.48
CA LEU A 53 21.45 -18.99 -13.97
C LEU A 53 22.47 -18.82 -12.85
N VAL A 54 22.08 -18.17 -11.75
CA VAL A 54 22.92 -18.06 -10.56
C VAL A 54 23.16 -19.45 -9.94
N ALA A 55 22.14 -20.31 -9.89
CA ALA A 55 22.29 -21.68 -9.43
C ALA A 55 23.24 -22.48 -10.35
N LEU A 56 23.10 -22.35 -11.66
CA LEU A 56 23.99 -23.00 -12.64
C LEU A 56 25.44 -22.54 -12.48
N LEU A 57 25.67 -21.22 -12.37
CA LEU A 57 26.98 -20.65 -12.10
C LEU A 57 27.55 -21.12 -10.76
N GLN A 58 26.73 -21.25 -9.71
CA GLN A 58 27.17 -21.77 -8.41
C GLN A 58 27.48 -23.27 -8.44
N THR A 59 26.75 -24.07 -9.24
CA THR A 59 27.07 -25.48 -9.45
C THR A 59 28.37 -25.69 -10.21
N ILE A 60 28.74 -24.75 -11.09
CA ILE A 60 30.02 -24.75 -11.81
C ILE A 60 31.16 -24.23 -10.92
N ALA A 61 30.87 -23.28 -10.02
CA ALA A 61 31.87 -22.62 -9.17
C ALA A 61 32.17 -23.34 -7.84
N SER A 62 31.58 -24.51 -7.56
CA SER A 62 31.82 -25.31 -6.34
C SER A 62 31.74 -24.50 -5.03
N ALA A 63 30.90 -23.46 -4.98
CA ALA A 63 30.74 -22.59 -3.82
C ALA A 63 29.42 -22.90 -3.13
N GLY A 64 29.46 -23.83 -2.17
CA GLY A 64 28.34 -24.07 -1.27
C GLY A 64 28.07 -22.84 -0.41
N SER A 65 26.95 -22.14 -0.66
CA SER A 65 26.38 -21.25 0.34
C SER A 65 24.86 -21.29 0.23
N GLY A 66 24.23 -21.76 1.31
CA GLY A 66 22.78 -21.91 1.41
C GLY A 66 22.09 -20.56 1.29
N ARG A 67 21.37 -20.37 0.17
CA ARG A 67 20.50 -19.22 -0.02
C ARG A 67 19.12 -19.58 0.54
N GLY A 68 18.72 -18.90 1.61
CA GLY A 68 17.41 -19.08 2.23
C GLY A 68 16.30 -18.94 1.18
N ARG A 69 15.61 -20.05 0.88
CA ARG A 69 14.41 -20.09 0.04
C ARG A 69 13.33 -19.25 0.71
N ARG A 70 13.15 -17.99 0.30
CA ARG A 70 11.87 -17.30 0.53
C ARG A 70 10.82 -18.06 -0.25
N THR A 71 9.83 -18.61 0.45
CA THR A 71 8.91 -19.59 -0.11
C THR A 71 7.84 -18.84 -0.91
N PHE A 72 7.34 -19.44 -1.99
CA PHE A 72 6.26 -18.91 -2.83
C PHE A 72 5.02 -18.46 -2.01
N LYS A 73 4.80 -19.06 -0.84
CA LYS A 73 3.78 -18.67 0.14
C LYS A 73 4.01 -17.27 0.75
N ASP A 74 5.26 -16.86 0.95
CA ASP A 74 5.63 -15.55 1.51
C ASP A 74 5.48 -14.43 0.47
N LEU A 75 5.67 -14.75 -0.81
CA LEU A 75 5.52 -13.82 -1.95
C LEU A 75 4.07 -13.74 -2.46
N LYS A 76 3.22 -14.71 -2.11
CA LYS A 76 1.79 -14.70 -2.44
C LYS A 76 0.98 -13.81 -1.49
N LYS A 77 1.50 -13.52 -0.29
CA LYS A 77 0.95 -12.47 0.56
C LYS A 77 1.28 -11.13 -0.09
N GLY A 78 0.27 -10.48 -0.65
CA GLY A 78 0.40 -9.15 -1.24
C GLY A 78 0.97 -8.16 -0.20
N PRO A 79 1.48 -7.00 -0.64
CA PRO A 79 1.84 -5.95 0.30
C PRO A 79 0.65 -5.64 1.19
N GLU A 80 0.79 -5.94 2.48
CA GLU A 80 -0.14 -5.44 3.48
C GLU A 80 0.26 -3.99 3.75
N TYR A 81 -0.68 -3.07 3.54
CA TYR A 81 -0.53 -1.70 4.01
C TYR A 81 -1.50 -1.47 5.16
N LEU A 82 -1.04 -0.72 6.16
CA LEU A 82 -1.87 -0.33 7.27
C LEU A 82 -2.91 0.68 6.79
N VAL A 83 -4.18 0.39 7.05
CA VAL A 83 -5.29 1.31 6.87
C VAL A 83 -5.80 1.71 8.24
N THR A 84 -5.77 3.00 8.55
CA THR A 84 -6.27 3.56 9.80
C THR A 84 -7.56 4.33 9.53
N PRO A 85 -8.72 3.83 9.99
CA PRO A 85 -9.97 4.58 9.86
C PRO A 85 -9.95 5.80 10.79
N ILE A 86 -10.32 6.95 10.25
CA ILE A 86 -10.44 8.21 10.99
C ILE A 86 -11.89 8.64 10.95
N ARG A 87 -12.45 8.89 12.14
CA ARG A 87 -13.76 9.52 12.27
C ARG A 87 -13.59 11.00 12.53
N LEU A 88 -14.26 11.78 11.71
CA LEU A 88 -14.30 13.22 11.81
C LEU A 88 -15.75 13.71 11.89
N ARG A 89 -15.91 14.88 12.48
CA ARG A 89 -17.16 15.60 12.48
C ARG A 89 -17.04 16.75 11.50
N ASP A 90 -17.86 16.73 10.45
CA ASP A 90 -17.84 17.79 9.44
C ASP A 90 -18.40 19.11 9.99
N SER A 91 -18.29 20.18 9.21
CA SER A 91 -18.84 21.49 9.56
C SER A 91 -20.37 21.50 9.71
N ALA A 92 -21.07 20.51 9.16
CA ALA A 92 -22.51 20.30 9.32
C ALA A 92 -22.86 19.44 10.56
N GLY A 93 -21.86 19.08 11.38
CA GLY A 93 -22.05 18.28 12.59
C GLY A 93 -22.27 16.79 12.33
N ARG A 94 -22.13 16.31 11.09
CA ARG A 94 -22.28 14.90 10.71
C ARG A 94 -21.02 14.12 11.02
N LEU A 95 -21.19 12.87 11.44
CA LEU A 95 -20.08 11.95 11.65
C LEU A 95 -19.70 11.31 10.32
N CYS A 96 -18.47 11.57 9.88
CA CYS A 96 -17.92 11.08 8.65
C CYS A 96 -16.75 10.12 8.94
N GLU A 97 -16.63 9.07 8.15
CA GLU A 97 -15.50 8.14 8.21
C GLU A 97 -14.68 8.23 6.93
N VAL A 98 -13.36 8.24 7.09
CA VAL A 98 -12.38 8.31 6.01
C VAL A 98 -11.21 7.39 6.35
N GLU A 99 -10.49 6.93 5.35
CA GLU A 99 -9.37 6.01 5.53
C GLU A 99 -8.02 6.71 5.33
N LEU A 100 -7.16 6.63 6.34
CA LEU A 100 -5.75 6.97 6.22
C LEU A 100 -4.99 5.74 5.75
N HIS A 101 -4.38 5.82 4.57
CA HIS A 101 -3.59 4.70 4.02
C HIS A 101 -2.11 4.96 4.24
N GLY A 102 -1.41 3.97 4.80
CA GLY A 102 0.01 4.05 5.06
C GLY A 102 0.33 4.61 6.44
N HIS A 103 1.52 5.18 6.58
CA HIS A 103 2.02 5.64 7.87
C HIS A 103 1.94 7.15 8.02
N LEU A 104 1.57 7.60 9.21
CA LEU A 104 1.58 8.98 9.63
C LEU A 104 2.23 9.08 11.02
N PRO A 105 3.03 10.12 11.32
CA PRO A 105 3.59 10.29 12.65
C PRO A 105 2.48 10.36 13.70
N GLN A 106 2.63 9.62 14.81
CA GLN A 106 1.61 9.52 15.86
C GLN A 106 1.29 10.87 16.54
N SER A 107 2.25 11.81 16.52
CA SER A 107 2.10 13.16 17.06
C SER A 107 1.46 14.15 16.08
N ALA A 108 1.17 13.74 14.85
CA ALA A 108 0.73 14.66 13.80
C ALA A 108 -0.79 14.94 13.82
N LEU A 109 -1.57 14.02 14.41
CA LEU A 109 -3.03 14.14 14.52
C LEU A 109 -3.49 13.73 15.90
N HIS A 110 -4.19 14.65 16.57
CA HIS A 110 -4.82 14.38 17.85
C HIS A 110 -6.36 14.43 17.73
N PRO A 111 -7.08 13.68 18.58
CA PRO A 111 -8.50 13.93 18.79
C PRO A 111 -8.72 15.41 19.08
N ALA A 112 -9.85 15.95 18.62
CA ALA A 112 -10.21 17.36 18.67
C ALA A 112 -9.46 18.32 17.75
N ASP A 113 -8.47 17.88 16.96
CA ASP A 113 -7.83 18.74 15.96
C ASP A 113 -8.79 19.15 14.83
N HIS A 114 -8.70 20.41 14.40
CA HIS A 114 -9.34 20.89 13.19
C HIS A 114 -8.46 20.58 11.99
N VAL A 115 -9.02 19.88 11.02
CA VAL A 115 -8.29 19.43 9.84
C VAL A 115 -9.08 19.73 8.58
N GLN A 116 -8.35 20.03 7.52
CA GLN A 116 -8.85 20.04 6.15
C GLN A 116 -8.23 18.86 5.41
N LEU A 117 -9.09 17.96 4.94
CA LEU A 117 -8.71 16.73 4.26
C LEU A 117 -8.98 16.88 2.77
N THR A 118 -8.02 16.44 1.97
CA THR A 118 -8.23 16.14 0.54
C THR A 118 -8.43 14.64 0.41
N LEU A 119 -9.56 14.27 -0.17
CA LEU A 119 -10.04 12.90 -0.27
C LEU A 119 -10.04 12.41 -1.72
N ARG A 120 -9.81 11.12 -1.90
CA ARG A 120 -9.91 10.40 -3.16
C ARG A 120 -10.86 9.23 -2.98
N ARG A 121 -11.78 9.06 -3.93
CA ARG A 121 -12.64 7.86 -3.97
C ARG A 121 -11.79 6.63 -4.26
N GLN A 122 -12.16 5.51 -3.64
CA GLN A 122 -11.56 4.22 -3.91
C GLN A 122 -12.32 3.54 -5.07
N ASP A 123 -11.72 2.50 -5.66
CA ASP A 123 -12.35 1.76 -6.76
C ASP A 123 -13.63 1.05 -6.30
N ASP A 124 -13.69 0.65 -5.02
CA ASP A 124 -14.90 0.15 -4.37
C ASP A 124 -15.72 1.33 -3.80
N PRO A 125 -16.96 1.55 -4.27
CA PRO A 125 -17.80 2.65 -3.82
C PRO A 125 -18.37 2.45 -2.41
N GLU A 126 -18.39 1.22 -1.87
CA GLU A 126 -18.86 0.95 -0.51
C GLU A 126 -17.84 1.36 0.54
N LEU A 127 -16.56 1.47 0.15
CA LEU A 127 -15.48 1.83 1.06
C LEU A 127 -15.44 3.34 1.36
N PRO A 128 -15.05 3.73 2.59
CA PRO A 128 -14.82 5.13 2.91
C PRO A 128 -13.72 5.73 2.02
N PRO A 129 -13.78 7.01 1.66
CA PRO A 129 -12.79 7.62 0.79
C PRO A 129 -11.41 7.66 1.45
N LYS A 130 -10.37 7.54 0.63
CA LYS A 130 -8.97 7.60 1.05
C LYS A 130 -8.52 9.03 1.23
N ILE A 131 -7.73 9.29 2.26
CA ILE A 131 -7.07 10.59 2.46
C ILE A 131 -5.80 10.69 1.59
N GLU A 132 -5.72 11.73 0.77
CA GLU A 132 -4.50 12.07 -0.01
C GLU A 132 -3.63 13.09 0.70
N ARG A 133 -4.25 14.05 1.38
CA ARG A 133 -3.56 15.18 2.01
C ARG A 133 -4.34 15.67 3.21
N ILE A 134 -3.62 16.05 4.26
CA ILE A 134 -4.17 16.54 5.51
C ILE A 134 -3.50 17.87 5.82
N VAL A 135 -4.29 18.91 6.00
CA VAL A 135 -3.84 20.17 6.58
C VAL A 135 -4.40 20.22 7.99
N ASN A 136 -3.53 20.13 9.00
CA ASN A 136 -3.93 20.35 10.38
C ASN A 136 -4.03 21.85 10.62
N LEU A 137 -5.24 22.37 10.70
CA LEU A 137 -5.54 23.78 10.92
C LEU A 137 -5.23 24.20 12.36
N THR A 138 -5.23 23.26 13.31
CA THR A 138 -4.81 23.54 14.70
C THR A 138 -3.31 23.81 14.78
N THR A 139 -2.49 22.96 14.16
CA THR A 139 -1.02 23.03 14.27
C THR A 139 -0.35 23.75 13.10
N GLY A 140 -1.09 24.07 12.05
CA GLY A 140 -0.58 24.64 10.80
C GLY A 140 0.23 23.65 9.95
N GLN A 141 0.29 22.37 10.35
CA GLN A 141 1.12 21.38 9.68
C GLN A 141 0.44 20.81 8.44
N LEU A 142 1.25 20.64 7.39
CA LEU A 142 0.85 19.90 6.21
C LEU A 142 1.38 18.47 6.29
N LEU A 143 0.47 17.50 6.18
CA LEU A 143 0.76 16.09 6.28
C LEU A 143 0.30 15.37 5.00
N THR A 144 1.20 14.60 4.42
CA THR A 144 0.93 13.75 3.25
C THR A 144 1.14 12.29 3.66
N PRO A 145 0.06 11.50 3.81
CA PRO A 145 0.16 10.09 4.10
C PRO A 145 0.99 9.39 3.02
N ARG A 146 2.03 8.65 3.42
CA ARG A 146 2.85 7.87 2.47
C ARG A 146 2.40 6.42 2.52
N THR A 147 1.85 5.93 1.42
CA THR A 147 1.60 4.50 1.22
C THR A 147 2.89 3.80 0.84
N ALA A 148 3.17 2.65 1.47
CA ALA A 148 4.23 1.77 1.00
C ALA A 148 3.93 1.37 -0.46
N THR A 149 4.90 1.58 -1.35
CA THR A 149 4.75 1.19 -2.75
C THR A 149 5.11 -0.28 -2.93
N LEU A 150 4.68 -0.89 -4.03
CA LEU A 150 5.08 -2.26 -4.41
C LEU A 150 6.60 -2.45 -4.40
N TRP A 151 7.35 -1.38 -4.66
CA TRP A 151 8.80 -1.33 -4.60
C TRP A 151 9.35 -1.59 -3.20
N SER A 152 8.72 -0.99 -2.17
CA SER A 152 9.07 -1.21 -0.77
C SER A 152 8.76 -2.65 -0.33
N HIS A 153 7.76 -3.29 -0.93
CA HIS A 153 7.36 -4.67 -0.60
C HIS A 153 8.18 -5.75 -1.31
N LEU A 154 8.40 -5.60 -2.62
CA LEU A 154 9.23 -6.52 -3.40
C LEU A 154 10.70 -6.46 -2.97
N GLY A 155 11.14 -5.29 -2.52
CA GLY A 155 12.51 -5.06 -2.08
C GLY A 155 13.49 -4.90 -3.25
N PRO A 156 14.55 -4.08 -3.10
CA PRO A 156 15.57 -3.89 -4.12
C PRO A 156 16.16 -5.19 -4.71
N PRO A 157 16.39 -6.26 -3.93
CA PRO A 157 17.00 -7.49 -4.45
C PRO A 157 16.16 -8.23 -5.49
N LEU A 158 14.82 -8.30 -5.32
CA LEU A 158 13.96 -8.99 -6.28
C LEU A 158 13.82 -8.22 -7.58
N LEU A 159 13.78 -6.88 -7.51
CA LEU A 159 13.74 -6.04 -8.71
C LEU A 159 15.04 -6.15 -9.52
N LEU A 160 16.19 -6.19 -8.85
CA LEU A 160 17.48 -6.43 -9.49
C LEU A 160 17.54 -7.82 -10.14
N GLN A 161 17.04 -8.85 -9.45
CA GLN A 161 17.02 -10.20 -10.02
C GLN A 161 16.10 -10.30 -11.24
N ALA A 162 14.94 -9.64 -11.22
CA ALA A 162 14.02 -9.59 -12.35
C ALA A 162 14.60 -8.82 -13.54
N SER A 163 15.27 -7.68 -13.31
CA SER A 163 15.88 -6.90 -14.39
C SER A 163 17.02 -7.66 -15.07
N LEU A 164 17.86 -8.37 -14.30
CA LEU A 164 18.88 -9.28 -14.84
C LEU A 164 18.27 -10.41 -15.67
N GLY A 165 17.16 -11.00 -15.22
CA GLY A 165 16.46 -12.05 -15.98
C GLY A 165 15.93 -11.55 -17.32
N VAL A 166 15.35 -10.36 -17.36
CA VAL A 166 14.84 -9.73 -18.61
C VAL A 166 15.98 -9.43 -19.57
N LEU A 167 17.08 -8.81 -19.09
CA LEU A 167 18.26 -8.51 -19.90
C LEU A 167 18.81 -9.75 -20.60
N LEU A 168 18.80 -10.87 -19.90
CA LEU A 168 19.33 -12.12 -20.41
C LEU A 168 18.41 -12.76 -21.45
N LEU A 169 17.09 -12.74 -21.23
CA LEU A 169 16.11 -13.20 -22.23
C LEU A 169 16.18 -12.35 -23.51
N VAL A 170 16.28 -11.03 -23.37
CA VAL A 170 16.44 -10.12 -24.53
C VAL A 170 17.75 -10.40 -25.26
N GLY A 171 18.86 -10.60 -24.53
CA GLY A 171 20.15 -10.95 -25.12
C GLY A 171 20.09 -12.26 -25.90
N VAL A 172 19.50 -13.32 -25.33
CA VAL A 172 19.34 -14.61 -26.02
C VAL A 172 18.45 -14.48 -27.25
N ALA A 173 17.29 -13.82 -27.12
CA ALA A 173 16.37 -13.62 -28.24
C ALA A 173 17.03 -12.84 -29.40
N ALA A 174 17.80 -11.80 -29.07
CA ALA A 174 18.56 -11.04 -30.06
C ALA A 174 19.64 -11.91 -30.74
N CYS A 175 20.39 -12.70 -29.98
CA CYS A 175 21.37 -13.62 -30.55
C CYS A 175 20.73 -14.67 -31.47
N THR A 176 19.58 -15.23 -31.09
CA THR A 176 18.86 -16.23 -31.90
C THR A 176 18.16 -15.65 -33.13
N ALA A 177 17.87 -14.35 -33.15
CA ALA A 177 17.25 -13.66 -34.28
C ALA A 177 18.27 -13.19 -35.33
N VAL A 178 19.55 -13.13 -34.96
CA VAL A 178 20.65 -12.66 -35.82
C VAL A 178 21.47 -13.85 -36.38
N THR A 179 21.28 -15.06 -35.84
CA THR A 179 21.75 -16.34 -36.39
C THR A 179 20.75 -16.94 -37.36
#